data_AF-A0A948F9Q5-F1
#
_entry.id   AF-A0A948F9Q5-F1
#
_cell.length_a   1.000
_cell.length_b   1.000
_cell.length_c   1.000
_cell.angle_alpha   90.00
_cell.angle_beta   90.00
_cell.angle_gamma   90.00
#
_symmetry.space_group_name_H-M   'P 1'
#
loop_
_entity.id
_entity.type
_entity.pdbx_description
1 polymer ?
#
loop_
_entity_poly.entity_id
_entity_poly.type
_entity_poly.pdbx_seq_one_letter_code
_entity_poly.pdbx_strand_id
1 'polypeptide(L)'
;MFRQDLFKNSSESLRRNKSRSALTILGIVIGIAAVIMMLSIGQSAEGLILNEVANLGSDLVFVEPSSGDPTSGPPSPFIEQTITNDDRDAVKKSGFFSEVTSVVTSSATVTRGEETVISQINGADPELSLIFPADIDRGRDLADSDVESYAK
;
A
#
# COMPACT_ATOMS: atom_id res chain seq x y z
N MET A 1 -57.78 -21.16 2.89
CA MET A 1 -58.45 -20.61 4.08
C MET A 1 -57.58 -20.76 5.33
N PHE A 2 -57.34 -21.97 5.84
CA PHE A 2 -56.50 -22.24 7.03
C PHE A 2 -55.16 -21.50 7.14
N ARG A 3 -54.37 -21.39 6.05
CA ARG A 3 -53.07 -20.69 6.06
C ARG A 3 -53.19 -19.18 6.30
N GLN A 4 -54.27 -18.55 5.85
CA GLN A 4 -54.51 -17.13 6.03
C GLN A 4 -54.97 -16.82 7.45
N ASP A 5 -55.80 -17.69 8.04
CA ASP A 5 -56.30 -17.54 9.40
C ASP A 5 -55.17 -17.66 10.44
N LEU A 6 -54.22 -18.58 10.23
CA LEU A 6 -53.02 -18.72 11.07
C LEU A 6 -52.15 -17.46 11.06
N PHE A 7 -51.87 -16.90 9.87
CA PHE A 7 -51.05 -15.70 9.75
C PHE A 7 -51.73 -14.49 10.41
N LYS A 8 -53.05 -14.38 10.26
CA LYS A 8 -53.86 -13.31 10.86
C LYS A 8 -53.82 -13.39 12.39
N ASN A 9 -54.08 -14.57 12.95
CA ASN A 9 -54.04 -14.80 14.41
C ASN A 9 -52.65 -14.57 15.03
N SER A 10 -51.58 -14.98 14.33
CA SER A 10 -50.21 -14.71 14.79
C SER A 10 -49.89 -13.21 14.77
N SER A 11 -50.26 -12.50 13.70
CA SER A 11 -50.03 -11.05 13.58
C SER A 11 -50.79 -10.23 14.63
N GLU A 12 -52.00 -10.66 14.99
CA GLU A 12 -52.80 -10.04 16.04
C GLU A 12 -52.19 -10.27 17.42
N SER A 13 -51.65 -11.47 17.65
CA SER A 13 -50.96 -11.82 18.90
C SER A 13 -49.65 -11.01 19.09
N LEU A 14 -48.88 -10.78 18.02
CA LEU A 14 -47.74 -9.87 18.00
C LEU A 14 -48.14 -8.42 18.30
N ARG A 15 -49.27 -7.95 17.74
CA ARG A 15 -49.81 -6.61 17.99
C ARG A 15 -50.36 -6.41 19.40
N ARG A 16 -50.75 -7.49 20.10
CA ARG A 16 -51.24 -7.44 21.48
C ARG A 16 -50.11 -7.29 22.51
N ASN A 17 -48.91 -7.79 22.20
CA ASN A 17 -47.71 -7.69 23.06
C ASN A 17 -46.60 -6.82 22.43
N LYS A 18 -46.95 -5.61 21.98
CA LYS A 18 -46.07 -4.72 21.20
C LYS A 18 -44.68 -4.53 21.82
N SER A 19 -44.60 -4.25 23.12
CA SER A 19 -43.32 -3.94 23.78
C SER A 19 -42.39 -5.16 23.81
N ARG A 20 -42.93 -6.34 24.14
CA ARG A 20 -42.14 -7.58 24.18
C ARG A 20 -41.67 -7.97 22.79
N SER A 21 -42.57 -7.94 21.81
CA SER A 21 -42.24 -8.26 20.42
C SER A 21 -41.26 -7.28 19.79
N ALA A 22 -41.37 -5.97 20.08
CA ALA A 22 -40.44 -4.96 19.58
C ALA A 22 -39.03 -5.17 20.15
N LEU A 23 -38.90 -5.44 21.45
CA LEU A 23 -37.60 -5.61 22.10
C LEU A 23 -36.88 -6.89 21.62
N THR A 24 -37.62 -7.98 21.37
CA THR A 24 -37.03 -9.20 20.81
C THR A 24 -36.56 -9.03 19.37
N ILE A 25 -37.33 -8.32 18.54
CA ILE A 25 -36.94 -8.03 17.16
C ILE A 25 -35.73 -7.11 17.14
N LEU A 26 -35.72 -6.08 17.99
CA LEU A 26 -34.59 -5.15 18.10
C LEU A 26 -33.30 -5.88 18.50
N GLY A 27 -33.38 -6.80 19.47
CA GLY A 27 -32.23 -7.61 19.88
C GLY A 27 -31.65 -8.45 18.72
N ILE A 28 -32.52 -9.09 17.93
CA ILE A 28 -32.09 -9.86 16.75
C ILE A 28 -31.45 -8.96 15.70
N VAL A 29 -32.05 -7.81 15.40
CA VAL A 29 -31.53 -6.86 14.40
C VAL A 29 -30.17 -6.32 14.82
N ILE A 30 -30.01 -5.89 16.07
CA ILE A 30 -28.73 -5.38 16.58
C ILE A 30 -27.68 -6.50 16.59
N GLY A 31 -28.06 -7.72 17.00
CA GLY A 31 -27.15 -8.87 17.02
C GLY A 31 -26.62 -9.22 15.63
N ILE A 32 -27.50 -9.33 14.63
CA ILE A 32 -27.10 -9.63 13.26
C ILE A 32 -26.29 -8.46 12.66
N ALA A 33 -26.71 -7.22 12.92
CA ALA A 33 -25.97 -6.04 12.44
C ALA A 33 -24.54 -6.00 13.00
N ALA A 34 -24.35 -6.27 14.30
CA ALA A 34 -23.03 -6.29 14.92
C ALA A 34 -22.11 -7.35 14.30
N VAL A 35 -22.64 -8.55 14.04
CA VAL A 35 -21.87 -9.63 13.40
C VAL A 35 -21.48 -9.27 11.97
N ILE A 36 -22.42 -8.75 11.17
CA ILE A 36 -22.13 -8.33 9.79
C ILE A 36 -21.07 -7.22 9.78
N MET A 37 -21.21 -6.20 10.62
CA MET A 37 -20.24 -5.10 10.71
C MET A 37 -18.85 -5.62 11.06
N MET A 38 -18.73 -6.50 12.05
CA MET A 38 -17.44 -7.08 12.44
C MET A 38 -16.78 -7.86 11.30
N LEU A 39 -17.56 -8.68 10.58
CA LEU A 39 -17.06 -9.44 9.43
C LEU A 39 -16.60 -8.53 8.29
N SER A 40 -17.38 -7.50 7.97
CA SER A 40 -17.03 -6.53 6.93
C SER A 40 -15.76 -5.76 7.27
N ILE A 41 -15.58 -5.36 8.53
CA ILE A 41 -14.35 -4.69 8.98
C ILE A 41 -13.16 -5.64 8.87
N GLY A 42 -13.31 -6.90 9.32
CA GLY A 42 -12.25 -7.90 9.24
C GLY A 42 -11.78 -8.15 7.80
N GLN A 43 -12.73 -8.38 6.88
CA GLN A 43 -12.42 -8.60 5.46
C GLN A 43 -11.80 -7.36 4.80
N SER A 44 -12.26 -6.16 5.18
CA SER A 44 -11.68 -4.91 4.68
C SER A 44 -10.24 -4.73 5.16
N ALA A 45 -9.98 -4.95 6.45
CA ALA A 45 -8.63 -4.85 7.01
C ALA A 45 -7.68 -5.88 6.37
N GLU A 46 -8.13 -7.12 6.20
CA GLU A 46 -7.37 -8.15 5.49
C GLU A 46 -7.06 -7.72 4.04
N GLY A 47 -8.07 -7.25 3.30
CA GLY A 47 -7.89 -6.77 1.94
C GLY A 47 -6.93 -5.59 1.83
N LEU A 48 -6.98 -4.64 2.78
CA LEU A 48 -6.04 -3.51 2.83
C LEU A 48 -4.60 -3.98 3.05
N ILE A 49 -4.37 -4.89 3.99
CA ILE A 49 -3.03 -5.45 4.26
C ILE A 49 -2.53 -6.22 3.06
N LEU A 50 -3.38 -7.07 2.46
CA LEU A 50 -3.00 -7.85 1.28
C LEU A 50 -2.67 -6.95 0.09
N ASN A 51 -3.44 -5.88 -0.13
CA ASN A 51 -3.13 -4.93 -1.21
C ASN A 51 -1.82 -4.19 -0.96
N GLU A 52 -1.56 -3.74 0.28
CA GLU A 52 -0.31 -3.06 0.61
C GLU A 52 0.90 -3.99 0.41
N VAL A 53 0.78 -5.25 0.85
CA VAL A 53 1.83 -6.26 0.67
C VAL A 53 1.97 -6.66 -0.81
N ALA A 54 0.87 -6.75 -1.56
CA ALA A 54 0.90 -7.05 -2.98
C ALA A 54 1.54 -5.92 -3.79
N ASN A 55 1.30 -4.66 -3.41
CA ASN A 55 1.93 -3.49 -4.04
C ASN A 55 3.44 -3.44 -3.83
N LEU A 56 3.94 -4.01 -2.73
CA LEU A 56 5.37 -4.16 -2.51
C LEU A 56 6.01 -5.26 -3.37
N GLY A 57 5.23 -6.17 -3.96
CA GLY A 57 5.75 -7.32 -4.70
C GLY A 57 6.43 -8.33 -3.77
N SER A 58 6.09 -9.62 -3.88
CA SER A 58 6.68 -10.66 -3.02
C SER A 58 8.10 -11.09 -3.45
N ASP A 59 8.69 -10.40 -4.43
CA ASP A 59 9.94 -10.80 -5.11
C ASP A 59 10.90 -9.62 -5.28
N LEU A 60 10.96 -8.74 -4.27
CA LEU A 60 11.90 -7.62 -4.25
C LEU A 60 13.03 -7.85 -3.25
N VAL A 61 14.25 -7.50 -3.67
CA VAL A 61 15.44 -7.52 -2.83
C VAL A 61 16.04 -6.12 -2.82
N PHE A 62 16.06 -5.49 -1.64
CA PHE A 62 16.72 -4.21 -1.43
C PHE A 62 18.15 -4.43 -0.97
N VAL A 63 19.10 -3.75 -1.62
CA VAL A 63 20.51 -3.77 -1.25
C VAL A 63 20.93 -2.35 -0.92
N GLU A 64 21.26 -2.11 0.34
CA GLU A 64 21.73 -0.81 0.83
C GLU A 64 23.15 -0.96 1.38
N PRO A 65 24.02 0.03 1.19
CA PRO A 65 25.35 0.01 1.79
C PRO A 65 25.19 0.12 3.31
N SER A 66 25.58 -0.94 4.03
CA SER A 66 25.58 -0.94 5.49
C SER A 66 26.92 -0.45 6.00
N SER A 67 26.91 0.39 7.04
CA SER A 67 28.11 0.88 7.72
C SER A 67 28.73 -0.20 8.61
N GLY A 68 29.06 -1.36 8.06
CA GLY A 68 29.99 -2.39 8.58
C GLY A 68 29.72 -3.02 9.97
N ASP A 69 28.90 -2.43 10.83
CA ASP A 69 28.72 -2.83 12.21
C ASP A 69 27.28 -2.55 12.69
N PRO A 70 26.45 -3.59 12.86
CA PRO A 70 25.07 -3.46 13.35
C PRO A 70 24.98 -2.95 14.80
N THR A 71 26.11 -2.76 15.50
CA THR A 71 26.18 -2.20 16.85
C THR A 71 26.59 -0.72 16.90
N SER A 72 26.96 -0.13 15.76
CA SER A 72 27.58 1.19 15.66
C SER A 72 26.59 2.34 15.45
N GLY A 73 25.64 2.50 16.38
CA GLY A 73 24.81 3.72 16.45
C GLY A 73 23.92 4.00 15.21
N PRO A 74 23.23 5.15 15.18
CA PRO A 74 22.39 5.51 14.05
C PRO A 74 23.23 5.70 12.78
N PRO A 75 22.70 5.32 11.59
CA PRO A 75 23.43 5.41 10.33
C PRO A 75 24.01 6.82 10.15
N SER A 76 25.34 6.89 10.09
CA SER A 76 26.07 8.14 9.85
C SER A 76 25.74 8.63 8.44
N PRO A 77 25.51 9.93 8.20
CA PRO A 77 25.38 10.47 6.85
C PRO A 77 26.66 10.34 6.00
N PHE A 78 27.75 9.81 6.59
CA PHE A 78 29.02 9.50 5.94
C PHE A 78 29.23 7.99 5.75
N ILE A 79 28.17 7.21 5.45
CA ILE A 79 28.39 5.85 4.92
C ILE A 79 29.08 6.03 3.56
N GLU A 80 30.30 5.50 3.42
CA GLU A 80 30.93 5.42 2.11
C GLU A 80 30.01 4.63 1.18
N GLN A 81 29.60 5.23 0.07
CA GLN A 81 28.82 4.53 -0.94
C GLN A 81 29.71 3.48 -1.60
N THR A 82 29.63 2.26 -1.10
CA THR A 82 30.37 1.11 -1.63
C THR A 82 29.67 0.48 -2.83
N ILE A 83 28.38 0.77 -3.02
CA ILE A 83 27.59 0.27 -4.15
C ILE A 83 27.74 1.24 -5.33
N THR A 84 28.13 0.71 -6.47
CA THR A 84 28.34 1.46 -7.71
C THR A 84 27.41 1.00 -8.83
N ASN A 85 27.32 1.78 -9.90
CA ASN A 85 26.55 1.39 -11.10
C ASN A 85 27.13 0.12 -11.77
N ASP A 86 28.43 -0.14 -11.62
CA ASP A 86 29.06 -1.36 -12.13
C ASP A 86 28.53 -2.61 -11.41
N ASP A 87 28.25 -2.51 -10.10
CA ASP A 87 27.66 -3.59 -9.31
C ASP A 87 26.23 -3.89 -9.78
N ARG A 88 25.44 -2.85 -10.03
CA ARG A 88 24.10 -2.97 -10.61
C ARG A 88 24.16 -3.70 -11.97
N ASP A 89 25.05 -3.29 -12.85
CA ASP A 89 25.20 -3.89 -14.18
C ASP A 89 25.68 -5.35 -14.11
N ALA A 90 26.53 -5.68 -13.15
CA ALA A 90 26.95 -7.06 -12.89
C ALA A 90 25.78 -7.93 -12.41
N VAL A 91 24.93 -7.41 -11.53
CA VAL A 91 23.72 -8.10 -11.05
C VAL A 91 22.72 -8.28 -12.20
N LYS A 92 22.51 -7.26 -13.03
CA LYS A 92 21.65 -7.35 -14.22
C LYS A 92 22.12 -8.45 -15.19
N LYS A 93 23.45 -8.59 -15.38
CA LYS A 93 24.05 -9.63 -16.23
C LYS A 93 23.95 -11.05 -15.66
N SER A 94 23.72 -11.20 -14.35
CA SER A 94 23.63 -12.51 -13.70
C SER A 94 22.43 -13.35 -14.18
N GLY A 95 21.38 -12.69 -14.70
CA GLY A 95 20.17 -13.33 -15.22
C GLY A 95 19.25 -13.93 -14.16
N PHE A 96 19.55 -13.74 -12.86
CA PHE A 96 18.69 -14.21 -11.77
C PHE A 96 17.53 -13.27 -11.47
N PHE A 97 17.65 -11.99 -11.82
CA PHE A 97 16.66 -10.96 -11.55
C PHE A 97 16.04 -10.48 -12.85
N SER A 98 14.71 -10.36 -12.88
CA SER A 98 13.98 -9.86 -14.05
C SER A 98 14.32 -8.41 -14.35
N GLU A 99 14.36 -7.58 -13.31
CA GLU A 99 14.67 -6.15 -13.39
C GLU A 99 15.60 -5.75 -12.24
N VAL A 100 16.49 -4.80 -12.51
CA VAL A 100 17.46 -4.28 -11.53
C VAL A 100 17.58 -2.78 -11.75
N THR A 101 17.29 -2.00 -10.71
CA THR A 101 17.41 -0.54 -10.71
C THR A 101 18.26 -0.08 -9.54
N SER A 102 18.98 1.02 -9.71
CA SER A 102 19.58 1.75 -8.60
C SER A 102 18.67 2.92 -8.21
N VAL A 103 18.63 3.23 -6.91
CA VAL A 103 17.89 4.39 -6.39
C VAL A 103 18.79 5.17 -5.46
N VAL A 104 18.93 6.47 -5.70
CA VAL A 104 19.68 7.40 -4.85
C VAL A 104 18.72 8.46 -4.33
N THR A 105 18.60 8.53 -3.01
CA THR A 105 17.73 9.49 -2.33
C THR A 105 18.56 10.63 -1.79
N SER A 106 18.19 11.87 -2.12
CA SER A 106 18.84 13.08 -1.61
C SER A 106 17.82 14.18 -1.31
N SER A 107 18.08 15.00 -0.29
CA SER A 107 17.22 16.14 0.03
C SER A 107 17.79 17.41 -0.60
N ALA A 108 16.94 18.14 -1.32
CA ALA A 108 17.33 19.41 -1.92
C ALA A 108 16.28 20.49 -1.65
N THR A 109 16.76 21.74 -1.59
CA THR A 109 15.89 22.91 -1.54
C THR A 109 15.37 23.20 -2.94
N VAL A 110 14.06 23.09 -3.11
CA VAL A 110 13.36 23.37 -4.37
C VAL A 110 12.65 24.72 -4.24
N THR A 111 12.97 25.64 -5.13
CA THR A 111 12.35 26.97 -5.18
C THR A 111 11.56 27.12 -6.48
N ARG A 112 10.29 27.52 -6.38
CA ARG A 112 9.43 27.83 -7.52
C ARG A 112 8.71 29.15 -7.26
N GLY A 113 9.06 30.19 -8.00
CA GLY A 113 8.55 31.54 -7.75
C GLY A 113 9.04 32.05 -6.38
N GLU A 114 8.10 32.43 -5.50
CA GLU A 114 8.40 32.89 -4.14
C GLU A 114 8.37 31.75 -3.10
N GLU A 115 7.92 30.55 -3.47
CA GLU A 115 7.84 29.41 -2.55
C GLU A 115 9.15 28.62 -2.57
N THR A 116 9.67 28.32 -1.38
CA THR A 116 10.85 27.48 -1.18
C THR A 116 10.52 26.37 -0.19
N VAL A 117 10.74 25.13 -0.61
CA VAL A 117 10.49 23.93 0.20
C VAL A 117 11.70 23.01 0.14
N ILE A 118 11.97 22.30 1.23
CA ILE A 118 12.91 21.18 1.20
C ILE A 118 12.13 19.97 0.73
N SER A 119 12.59 19.34 -0.34
CA SER A 119 11.96 18.15 -0.92
C SER A 119 12.98 17.03 -1.06
N GLN A 120 12.49 15.80 -0.95
CA GLN A 120 13.28 14.61 -1.19
C GLN A 120 13.23 14.31 -2.70
N ILE A 121 14.40 14.23 -3.31
CA ILE A 121 14.61 13.88 -4.70
C ILE A 121 15.12 12.44 -4.74
N ASN A 122 14.43 11.58 -5.49
CA ASN A 122 14.87 10.23 -5.76
C ASN A 122 15.40 10.19 -7.20
N GLY A 123 16.68 9.88 -7.38
CA GLY A 123 17.27 9.54 -8.66
C GLY A 123 17.16 8.04 -8.88
N ALA A 124 16.59 7.62 -10.01
CA ALA A 124 16.40 6.21 -10.34
C ALA A 124 16.54 5.97 -11.84
N ASP A 125 16.73 4.71 -12.23
CA ASP A 125 16.72 4.29 -13.62
C ASP A 125 15.26 4.13 -14.14
N PRO A 126 15.03 4.17 -15.48
CA PRO A 126 13.70 4.00 -16.08
C PRO A 126 12.99 2.70 -15.66
N GLU A 127 13.75 1.64 -15.40
CA GLU A 127 13.23 0.35 -14.97
C GLU A 127 12.52 0.40 -13.60
N LEU A 128 12.68 1.49 -12.84
CA LEU A 128 11.95 1.66 -11.58
C LEU A 128 10.43 1.57 -11.77
N SER A 129 9.86 2.07 -12.87
CA SER A 129 8.41 2.00 -13.11
C SER A 129 7.93 0.58 -13.45
N LEU A 130 8.83 -0.29 -13.92
CA LEU A 130 8.55 -1.72 -14.15
C LEU A 130 8.51 -2.50 -12.82
N ILE A 131 9.34 -2.10 -11.86
CA ILE A 131 9.43 -2.72 -10.52
C ILE A 131 8.35 -2.18 -9.59
N PHE A 132 8.15 -0.86 -9.58
CA PHE A 132 7.14 -0.16 -8.81
C PHE A 132 6.20 0.59 -9.76
N PRO A 133 5.17 -0.08 -10.30
CA PRO A 133 4.20 0.56 -11.17
C PRO A 133 3.47 1.66 -10.41
N ALA A 134 3.69 2.90 -10.84
CA ALA A 134 3.02 4.07 -10.29
C ALA A 134 2.06 4.65 -11.34
N ASP A 135 0.84 4.99 -10.93
CA ASP A 135 -0.08 5.72 -11.78
C ASP A 135 0.40 7.17 -11.94
N ILE A 136 0.84 7.53 -13.14
CA ILE A 136 1.28 8.88 -13.46
C ILE A 136 0.05 9.78 -13.63
N ASP A 137 -0.14 10.73 -12.70
CA ASP A 137 -1.21 11.74 -12.83
C ASP A 137 -1.00 12.63 -14.07
N ARG A 138 0.26 13.00 -14.35
CA ARG A 138 0.61 13.86 -15.50
C ARG A 138 2.00 13.58 -16.05
N GLY A 139 2.12 13.57 -17.38
CA GLY A 139 3.40 13.49 -18.09
C GLY A 139 3.68 12.08 -18.61
N ARG A 140 4.93 11.65 -18.49
CA ARG A 140 5.42 10.33 -18.88
C ARG A 140 6.47 9.85 -17.88
N ASP A 141 6.72 8.55 -17.87
CA ASP A 141 7.82 7.97 -17.10
C ASP A 141 9.19 8.45 -17.61
N LEU A 142 10.19 8.22 -16.77
CA LEU A 142 11.60 8.38 -17.13
C LEU A 142 11.93 7.48 -18.32
N ALA A 143 12.64 8.00 -19.32
CA ALA A 143 13.08 7.24 -20.47
C ALA A 143 14.61 7.17 -20.52
N ASP A 144 15.16 6.16 -21.20
CA ASP A 144 16.62 5.99 -21.37
C ASP A 144 17.29 7.24 -21.93
N SER A 145 16.60 7.94 -22.85
CA SER A 145 17.09 9.20 -23.43
C SER A 145 17.29 10.31 -22.41
N ASP A 146 16.51 10.30 -21.32
CA ASP A 146 16.66 11.30 -20.25
C ASP A 146 17.94 11.01 -19.47
N VAL A 147 18.24 9.75 -19.16
CA VAL A 147 19.46 9.35 -18.45
C VAL A 147 20.72 9.70 -19.28
N GLU A 148 20.72 9.37 -20.57
CA GLU A 148 21.85 9.65 -21.46
C GLU A 148 22.10 11.15 -21.65
N SER A 149 21.04 11.97 -21.68
CA SER A 149 21.17 13.41 -21.87
C SER A 149 21.78 14.14 -20.66
N TYR A 150 21.68 13.56 -19.46
CA TYR A 150 22.21 14.15 -18.22
C TYR A 150 23.52 13.51 -17.74
N ALA A 151 24.01 12.45 -18.38
CA ALA A 151 25.26 11.77 -18.04
C ALA A 151 26.54 12.53 -18.47
N LYS A 152 26.52 13.87 -18.55
CA LYS A 152 27.61 14.69 -19.08
C LYS A 152 28.18 15.69 -18.09
#